data_AF-A0A9W2VK54-F1
#
_entry.id   AF-A0A9W2VK54-F1
#
_cell.length_a   1.000
_cell.length_b   1.000
_cell.length_c   1.000
_cell.angle_alpha   90.00
_cell.angle_beta   90.00
_cell.angle_gamma   90.00
#
_symmetry.space_group_name_H-M   'P 1'
#
loop_
_entity.id
_entity.type
_entity.pdbx_description
1 polymer ?
#
loop_
_entity_poly.entity_id
_entity_poly.type
_entity_poly.pdbx_seq_one_letter_code
_entity_poly.pdbx_strand_id
1 'polypeptide(L)'
;MARGLRNWLGGCLLVSALGMVPPPENVRMKSVNFKNVLQWEVPAFPKGNLTFTAQYQSYKKFQDMCTSTVLMECDFSSLSKYGDHTLRVRAEFADEHSDWVNITFCPVDDTMIGPPGMQVEALANSLHMRFLAPKIENEPETWTMRNIYNSWAYNVQYWKNGSDEKWPITCQYDFEVLRDLEPWTTYCVQVQGFLPDRNKTGEWSEPVCEPTTNAETAPSWTVAIVLAASVCVAFLLLGCSALLWCLYKKAKHAFSPGNCLPQHLKEFLGCPHHNTLLFSFPPSDDSEVFDKLSVITPVSESGTQNPGNGCTPGTLSGQGSSRLVPEGEVHPAEYSTPLVLSPASEGKWSGKPPGQTPNLDLEDSETTSKQ
;
A
#
# COMPACT_ATOMS: atom_id res chain seq x y z
N MET A 1 -22.34 102.67 16.50
CA MET A 1 -23.00 102.02 17.66
C MET A 1 -23.89 100.90 17.13
N ALA A 2 -24.04 99.72 17.73
CA ALA A 2 -23.17 98.93 18.62
C ALA A 2 -23.77 97.52 18.75
N ARG A 3 -22.93 96.47 18.69
CA ARG A 3 -23.14 95.07 19.18
C ARG A 3 -24.37 94.27 18.70
N GLY A 4 -24.13 93.02 18.26
CA GLY A 4 -25.18 92.07 17.92
C GLY A 4 -24.72 90.63 17.67
N LEU A 5 -23.68 90.15 18.35
CA LEU A 5 -23.28 88.74 18.27
C LEU A 5 -24.39 87.84 18.85
N ARG A 6 -24.81 86.79 18.13
CA ARG A 6 -25.17 85.52 18.77
C ARG A 6 -25.03 84.33 17.82
N ASN A 7 -23.95 83.57 18.02
CA ASN A 7 -23.84 82.18 17.57
C ASN A 7 -25.07 81.40 18.03
N TRP A 8 -25.63 80.56 17.17
CA TRP A 8 -26.42 79.41 17.61
C TRP A 8 -25.63 78.14 17.29
N LEU A 9 -25.45 77.32 18.33
CA LEU A 9 -24.50 76.22 18.32
C LEU A 9 -25.00 75.10 17.41
N GLY A 10 -24.13 74.65 16.50
CA GLY A 10 -24.22 73.31 15.95
C GLY A 10 -24.02 72.33 17.10
N GLY A 11 -25.12 71.83 17.66
CA GLY A 11 -25.10 70.75 18.65
C GLY A 11 -24.64 69.46 17.98
N CYS A 12 -23.33 69.25 17.89
CA CYS A 12 -22.79 67.94 17.56
C CYS A 12 -23.36 66.94 18.56
N LEU A 13 -24.11 65.98 18.04
CA LEU A 13 -24.47 64.76 18.75
C LEU A 13 -23.20 63.93 18.96
N LEU A 14 -22.37 64.37 19.91
CA LEU A 14 -21.44 63.51 20.61
C LEU A 14 -22.29 62.58 21.46
N VAL A 15 -22.85 61.55 20.82
CA VAL A 15 -23.27 60.34 21.49
C VAL A 15 -21.99 59.77 22.10
N SER A 16 -21.78 60.08 23.38
CA SER A 16 -20.82 59.38 24.21
C SER A 16 -21.24 57.93 24.24
N ALA A 17 -20.72 57.13 23.31
CA ALA A 17 -20.79 55.68 23.39
C ALA A 17 -20.07 55.29 24.68
N LEU A 18 -20.84 55.04 25.74
CA LEU A 18 -20.32 54.35 26.91
C LEU A 18 -19.70 53.06 26.37
N GLY A 19 -18.38 52.93 26.53
CA GLY A 19 -17.59 52.05 25.68
C GLY A 19 -17.81 50.57 25.99
N MET A 20 -18.92 50.02 25.53
CA MET A 20 -19.15 48.59 25.44
C MET A 20 -18.03 47.94 24.63
N VAL A 21 -17.67 46.71 24.97
CA VAL A 21 -16.70 45.94 24.20
C VAL A 21 -17.33 45.57 22.86
N PRO A 22 -16.77 46.02 21.71
CA PRO A 22 -17.32 45.68 20.40
C PRO A 22 -17.09 44.20 20.06
N PRO A 23 -18.00 43.56 19.31
CA PRO A 23 -17.84 42.17 18.90
C PRO A 23 -16.69 41.98 17.91
N PRO A 24 -16.10 40.77 17.82
CA PRO A 24 -15.06 40.47 16.84
C PRO A 24 -15.54 40.67 15.40
N GLU A 25 -14.66 41.20 14.54
CA GLU A 25 -14.96 41.46 13.13
C GLU A 25 -14.52 40.28 12.25
N ASN A 26 -15.04 40.19 11.02
CA ASN A 26 -14.63 39.22 9.98
C ASN A 26 -14.51 37.74 10.44
N VAL A 27 -15.41 37.31 11.34
CA VAL A 27 -15.40 35.94 11.91
C VAL A 27 -15.67 34.91 10.82
N ARG A 28 -14.71 34.00 10.60
CA ARG A 28 -14.80 32.95 9.57
C ARG A 28 -14.09 31.66 10.01
N MET A 29 -14.57 30.52 9.49
CA MET A 29 -13.86 29.25 9.63
C MET A 29 -12.87 29.08 8.48
N LYS A 30 -11.60 28.81 8.79
CA LYS A 30 -10.59 28.36 7.83
C LYS A 30 -10.34 26.88 8.08
N SER A 31 -10.86 26.02 7.21
CA SER A 31 -10.69 24.57 7.33
C SER A 31 -10.03 23.96 6.09
N VAL A 32 -8.95 23.22 6.30
CA VAL A 32 -8.22 22.46 5.26
C VAL A 32 -7.90 21.08 5.81
N ASN A 33 -8.29 20.02 5.10
CA ASN A 33 -8.09 18.62 5.53
C ASN A 33 -8.54 18.35 6.97
N PHE A 34 -9.67 18.94 7.39
CA PHE A 34 -10.22 18.91 8.75
C PHE A 34 -9.35 19.53 9.87
N LYS A 35 -8.29 20.28 9.53
CA LYS A 35 -7.68 21.24 10.46
C LYS A 35 -8.57 22.49 10.47
N ASN A 36 -9.40 22.63 11.50
CA ASN A 36 -10.46 23.63 11.57
C ASN A 36 -10.02 24.79 12.45
N VAL A 37 -9.70 25.95 11.86
CA VAL A 37 -9.26 27.14 12.62
C VAL A 37 -10.30 28.24 12.47
N LEU A 38 -11.00 28.57 13.55
CA LEU A 38 -11.86 29.75 13.60
C LEU A 38 -10.97 30.99 13.69
N GLN A 39 -11.14 31.96 12.79
CA GLN A 39 -10.36 33.19 12.73
C GLN A 39 -11.28 34.42 12.79
N TRP A 40 -10.77 35.52 13.34
CA TRP A 40 -11.48 36.81 13.42
C TRP A 40 -10.51 37.99 13.36
N GLU A 41 -11.03 39.20 13.28
CA GLU A 41 -10.28 40.45 13.30
C GLU A 41 -10.58 41.23 14.59
N VAL A 42 -9.58 41.97 15.09
CA VAL A 42 -9.70 42.74 16.33
C VAL A 42 -10.48 44.03 16.03
N PRO A 43 -11.65 44.25 16.67
CA PRO A 43 -12.44 45.46 16.44
C PRO A 43 -11.74 46.71 17.02
N ALA A 44 -12.08 47.87 16.47
CA ALA A 44 -11.49 49.14 16.90
C ALA A 44 -11.86 49.50 18.35
N PHE A 45 -10.93 49.31 19.30
CA PHE A 45 -11.18 49.52 20.73
C PHE A 45 -10.07 50.33 21.42
N PRO A 46 -10.31 51.59 21.83
CA PRO A 46 -9.27 52.48 22.33
C PRO A 46 -8.94 52.32 23.83
N LYS A 47 -9.69 51.50 24.59
CA LYS A 47 -9.48 51.36 26.05
C LYS A 47 -8.31 50.43 26.42
N GLY A 48 -7.84 49.58 25.50
CA GLY A 48 -6.74 48.64 25.75
C GLY A 48 -6.81 47.39 24.87
N ASN A 49 -6.01 46.38 25.21
CA ASN A 49 -5.99 45.11 24.47
C ASN A 49 -7.19 44.24 24.84
N LEU A 50 -7.87 43.70 23.84
CA LEU A 50 -8.97 42.74 24.00
C LEU A 50 -8.43 41.32 24.14
N THR A 51 -9.15 40.51 24.91
CA THR A 51 -9.05 39.04 24.89
C THR A 51 -10.31 38.46 24.25
N PHE A 52 -10.27 37.19 23.85
CA PHE A 52 -11.36 36.54 23.15
C PHE A 52 -11.69 35.17 23.77
N THR A 53 -12.98 34.85 23.85
CA THR A 53 -13.44 33.51 24.25
C THR A 53 -14.28 32.92 23.11
N ALA A 54 -13.93 31.70 22.71
CA ALA A 54 -14.52 30.97 21.60
C ALA A 54 -15.10 29.63 22.09
N GLN A 55 -16.33 29.34 21.67
CA GLN A 55 -17.16 28.24 22.14
C GLN A 55 -17.77 27.44 20.98
N TYR A 56 -18.09 26.18 21.24
CA TYR A 56 -18.90 25.34 20.35
C TYR A 56 -20.15 24.83 21.07
N GLN A 57 -21.23 24.61 20.32
CA GLN A 57 -22.44 24.00 20.85
C GLN A 57 -22.29 22.48 20.98
N SER A 58 -22.55 21.98 22.19
CA SER A 58 -22.60 20.56 22.51
C SER A 58 -23.95 20.25 23.14
N TYR A 59 -24.77 19.48 22.44
CA TYR A 59 -26.19 19.26 22.77
C TYR A 59 -26.95 20.59 22.94
N LYS A 60 -27.28 20.98 24.18
CA LYS A 60 -28.07 22.17 24.54
C LYS A 60 -27.25 23.24 25.29
N LYS A 61 -25.92 23.10 25.34
CA LYS A 61 -25.02 24.05 26.02
C LYS A 61 -23.85 24.39 25.12
N PHE A 62 -23.31 25.59 25.27
CA PHE A 62 -22.01 25.93 24.71
C PHE A 62 -20.90 25.48 25.66
N GLN A 63 -19.80 24.97 25.11
CA GLN A 63 -18.57 24.63 25.84
C GLN A 63 -17.43 25.51 25.32
N ASP A 64 -16.55 25.95 26.22
CA ASP A 64 -15.36 26.71 25.89
C ASP A 64 -14.33 25.83 25.16
N MET A 65 -13.74 26.36 24.09
CA MET A 65 -12.62 25.76 23.37
C MET A 65 -11.34 26.57 23.58
N CYS A 66 -11.43 27.89 23.46
CA CYS A 66 -10.38 28.83 23.82
C CYS A 66 -10.96 29.89 24.76
N THR A 67 -10.32 30.12 25.91
CA THR A 67 -10.77 31.09 26.92
C THR A 67 -9.78 32.25 27.04
N SER A 68 -10.32 33.47 26.97
CA SER A 68 -9.61 34.75 27.15
C SER A 68 -8.23 34.80 26.44
N THR A 69 -8.17 34.29 25.20
CA THR A 69 -6.96 34.28 24.37
C THR A 69 -6.69 35.66 23.79
N VAL A 70 -5.41 36.00 23.60
CA VAL A 70 -4.98 37.19 22.83
C VAL A 70 -4.80 36.90 21.34
N LEU A 71 -4.89 35.61 20.95
CA LEU A 71 -4.82 35.20 19.55
C LEU A 71 -6.12 35.54 18.83
N MET A 72 -6.01 35.82 17.54
CA MET A 72 -7.13 36.11 16.64
C MET A 72 -7.68 34.82 15.98
N GLU A 73 -7.36 33.67 16.58
CA GLU A 73 -7.78 32.37 16.11
C GLU A 73 -7.92 31.34 17.24
N CYS A 74 -8.70 30.29 16.99
CA CYS A 74 -8.89 29.15 17.88
C CYS A 74 -9.02 27.85 17.07
N ASP A 75 -8.34 26.79 17.50
CA ASP A 75 -8.37 25.48 16.85
C ASP A 75 -9.59 24.66 17.33
N PHE A 76 -10.40 24.23 16.37
CA PHE A 76 -11.61 23.41 16.51
C PHE A 76 -11.47 22.07 15.75
N SER A 77 -10.25 21.59 15.50
CA SER A 77 -9.99 20.33 14.77
C SER A 77 -10.47 19.08 15.51
N SER A 78 -10.71 19.19 16.83
CA SER A 78 -11.29 18.17 17.70
C SER A 78 -12.80 17.97 17.53
N LEU A 79 -13.50 18.84 16.78
CA LEU A 79 -14.91 18.65 16.46
C LEU A 79 -15.13 17.36 15.65
N SER A 80 -16.28 16.72 15.87
CA SER A 80 -16.75 15.61 15.01
C SER A 80 -16.71 16.06 13.56
N LYS A 81 -16.06 15.27 12.69
CA LYS A 81 -15.98 15.57 11.25
C LYS A 81 -17.37 15.61 10.59
N TYR A 82 -18.33 14.90 11.18
CA TYR A 82 -19.72 14.82 10.72
C TYR A 82 -20.67 15.70 11.55
N GLY A 83 -21.66 16.28 10.88
CA GLY A 83 -22.74 17.07 11.47
C GLY A 83 -22.47 18.57 11.52
N ASP A 84 -23.54 19.36 11.62
CA ASP A 84 -23.49 20.81 11.75
C ASP A 84 -23.08 21.24 13.16
N HIS A 85 -22.03 22.05 13.27
CA HIS A 85 -21.59 22.65 14.53
C HIS A 85 -21.93 24.14 14.54
N THR A 86 -22.58 24.60 15.61
CA THR A 86 -22.72 26.04 15.89
C THR A 86 -21.56 26.48 16.75
N LEU A 87 -20.75 27.41 16.23
CA LEU A 87 -19.59 28.00 16.90
C LEU A 87 -19.88 29.47 17.22
N ARG A 88 -19.26 30.00 18.27
CA ARG A 88 -19.37 31.43 18.58
C ARG A 88 -18.13 32.00 19.24
N VAL A 89 -17.87 33.28 19.00
CA VAL A 89 -16.76 34.03 19.60
C VAL A 89 -17.23 35.39 20.09
N ARG A 90 -16.63 35.88 21.18
CA ARG A 90 -16.84 37.23 21.71
C ARG A 90 -15.51 37.85 22.13
N ALA A 91 -15.47 39.17 22.21
CA ALA A 91 -14.39 39.93 22.82
C ALA A 91 -14.68 40.20 24.31
N GLU A 92 -13.62 40.33 25.09
CA GLU A 92 -13.63 40.49 26.55
C GLU A 92 -12.60 41.57 26.95
N PHE A 93 -12.94 42.40 27.93
CA PHE A 93 -12.06 43.43 28.49
C PHE A 93 -12.40 43.66 29.96
N ALA A 94 -11.46 43.29 30.86
CA ALA A 94 -11.73 43.19 32.29
C ALA A 94 -13.01 42.35 32.54
N ASP A 95 -14.01 42.91 33.22
CA ASP A 95 -15.28 42.23 33.51
C ASP A 95 -16.38 42.48 32.44
N GLU A 96 -16.10 43.29 31.41
CA GLU A 96 -17.02 43.56 30.29
C GLU A 96 -16.77 42.61 29.12
N HIS A 97 -17.83 42.29 28.35
CA HIS A 97 -17.72 41.47 27.14
C HIS A 97 -18.68 41.94 26.05
N SER A 98 -18.38 41.59 24.80
CA SER A 98 -19.24 41.87 23.65
C SER A 98 -20.44 40.94 23.57
N ASP A 99 -21.34 41.21 22.62
CA ASP A 99 -22.25 40.20 22.08
C ASP A 99 -21.47 39.05 21.41
N TRP A 100 -22.14 37.90 21.28
CA TRP A 100 -21.60 36.72 20.61
C TRP A 100 -21.81 36.81 19.09
N VAL A 101 -20.74 36.66 18.32
CA VAL A 101 -20.82 36.38 16.88
C VAL A 101 -20.90 34.87 16.71
N ASN A 102 -21.94 34.38 16.04
CA ASN A 102 -22.19 32.94 15.84
C ASN A 102 -21.98 32.58 14.37
N ILE A 103 -21.41 31.40 14.10
CA ILE A 103 -21.33 30.80 12.76
C ILE A 103 -21.75 29.33 12.82
N THR A 104 -22.14 28.77 11.68
CA THR A 104 -22.38 27.33 11.49
C THR A 104 -21.28 26.74 10.60
N PHE A 105 -20.89 25.50 10.85
CA PHE A 105 -19.84 24.80 10.11
C PHE A 105 -20.06 23.28 10.11
N CYS A 106 -20.13 22.65 8.93
CA CYS A 106 -20.19 21.21 8.75
C CYS A 106 -18.86 20.72 8.14
N PRO A 107 -17.95 20.08 8.90
CA PRO A 107 -16.58 19.87 8.44
C PRO A 107 -16.47 19.03 7.16
N VAL A 108 -17.30 17.98 6.99
CA VAL A 108 -17.30 17.17 5.75
C VAL A 108 -17.74 17.96 4.50
N ASP A 109 -18.62 18.94 4.66
CA ASP A 109 -19.19 19.72 3.57
C ASP A 109 -18.36 20.97 3.28
N ASP A 110 -17.82 21.60 4.31
CA ASP A 110 -17.16 22.91 4.28
C ASP A 110 -15.62 22.86 4.26
N THR A 111 -14.96 21.78 4.72
CA THR A 111 -13.48 21.71 4.68
C THR A 111 -12.99 21.82 3.25
N MET A 112 -11.97 22.64 3.00
CA MET A 112 -11.22 22.56 1.75
C MET A 112 -10.40 21.25 1.74
N ILE A 113 -10.28 20.66 0.56
CA ILE A 113 -9.49 19.45 0.33
C ILE A 113 -8.16 19.93 -0.26
N GLY A 114 -7.09 19.84 0.53
CA GLY A 114 -5.75 20.23 0.07
C GLY A 114 -5.20 19.28 -0.99
N PRO A 115 -4.06 19.63 -1.62
CA PRO A 115 -3.48 18.84 -2.69
C PRO A 115 -3.03 17.45 -2.20
N PRO A 116 -3.32 16.36 -2.94
CA PRO A 116 -2.69 15.06 -2.69
C PRO A 116 -1.18 15.12 -2.90
N GLY A 117 -0.44 14.28 -2.17
CA GLY A 117 0.94 13.98 -2.53
C GLY A 117 1.00 13.09 -3.78
N MET A 118 2.06 13.20 -4.56
CA MET A 118 2.26 12.38 -5.75
C MET A 118 3.73 11.94 -5.85
N GLN A 119 3.94 10.68 -6.20
CA GLN A 119 5.23 10.12 -6.60
C GLN A 119 5.11 9.70 -8.06
N VAL A 120 6.09 10.06 -8.89
CA VAL A 120 6.10 9.76 -10.33
C VAL A 120 7.41 9.05 -10.65
N GLU A 121 7.33 7.93 -11.37
CA GLU A 121 8.47 7.16 -11.84
C GLU A 121 8.36 6.99 -13.37
N ALA A 122 9.40 7.43 -14.10
CA ALA A 122 9.48 7.21 -15.53
C ALA A 122 10.06 5.82 -15.82
N LEU A 123 9.25 4.95 -16.44
CA LEU A 123 9.67 3.63 -16.90
C LEU A 123 9.49 3.57 -18.41
N ALA A 124 10.61 3.46 -19.15
CA ALA A 124 10.59 3.45 -20.60
C ALA A 124 9.82 4.67 -21.18
N ASN A 125 8.82 4.42 -22.03
CA ASN A 125 7.89 5.39 -22.59
C ASN A 125 6.56 5.49 -21.80
N SER A 126 6.62 5.32 -20.48
CA SER A 126 5.47 5.39 -19.58
C SER A 126 5.79 6.14 -18.28
N LEU A 127 4.77 6.78 -17.69
CA LEU A 127 4.86 7.37 -16.36
C LEU A 127 3.97 6.60 -15.40
N HIS A 128 4.58 6.01 -14.39
CA HIS A 128 3.91 5.34 -13.28
C HIS A 128 3.74 6.33 -12.14
N MET A 129 2.51 6.51 -11.66
CA MET A 129 2.20 7.49 -10.62
C MET A 129 1.58 6.80 -9.42
N ARG A 130 1.93 7.27 -8.22
CA ARG A 130 1.30 6.88 -6.96
C ARG A 130 0.80 8.10 -6.21
N PHE A 131 -0.45 8.08 -5.79
CA PHE A 131 -1.15 9.18 -5.14
C PHE A 131 -1.28 8.95 -3.64
N LEU A 132 -0.95 9.97 -2.86
CA LEU A 132 -1.02 9.97 -1.40
C LEU A 132 -2.16 10.90 -0.99
N ALA A 133 -3.28 10.32 -0.53
CA ALA A 133 -4.40 11.10 -0.03
C ALA A 133 -3.94 12.01 1.13
N PRO A 134 -4.44 13.27 1.23
CA PRO A 134 -4.02 14.16 2.30
C PRO A 134 -4.28 13.55 3.68
N LYS A 135 -3.28 13.65 4.57
CA LYS A 135 -3.39 13.19 5.96
C LYS A 135 -4.30 14.11 6.76
N ILE A 136 -4.94 13.55 7.78
CA ILE A 136 -5.75 14.31 8.74
C ILE A 136 -4.93 14.48 10.02
N GLU A 137 -4.80 15.71 10.50
CA GLU A 137 -4.05 16.03 11.72
C GLU A 137 -4.82 15.56 12.97
N ASN A 138 -4.08 15.06 13.97
CA ASN A 138 -4.60 14.49 15.23
C ASN A 138 -5.43 13.19 15.11
N GLU A 139 -5.52 12.60 13.92
CA GLU A 139 -6.00 11.23 13.72
C GLU A 139 -4.81 10.23 13.72
N PRO A 140 -5.04 8.91 13.82
CA PRO A 140 -3.96 7.92 13.68
C PRO A 140 -3.23 8.07 12.34
N GLU A 141 -1.91 7.80 12.28
CA GLU A 141 -1.06 8.09 11.11
C GLU A 141 -1.53 7.50 9.76
N THR A 142 -2.41 6.50 9.81
CA THR A 142 -3.02 5.82 8.66
C THR A 142 -4.30 6.49 8.14
N TRP A 143 -4.86 7.48 8.85
CA TRP A 143 -6.09 8.18 8.45
C TRP A 143 -5.80 9.33 7.50
N THR A 144 -6.53 9.31 6.39
CA THR A 144 -6.46 10.27 5.29
C THR A 144 -7.87 10.68 4.86
N MET A 145 -7.98 11.67 3.97
CA MET A 145 -9.27 12.07 3.38
C MET A 145 -10.04 10.89 2.77
N ARG A 146 -9.36 9.90 2.19
CA ARG A 146 -9.97 8.66 1.65
C ARG A 146 -10.71 7.84 2.72
N ASN A 147 -10.32 7.91 3.98
CA ASN A 147 -10.98 7.18 5.08
C ASN A 147 -12.30 7.84 5.51
N ILE A 148 -12.47 9.14 5.24
CA ILE A 148 -13.69 9.90 5.56
C ILE A 148 -14.67 9.90 4.38
N TYR A 149 -14.17 10.01 3.16
CA TYR A 149 -14.99 10.09 1.95
C TYR A 149 -14.97 8.76 1.18
N ASN A 150 -16.04 7.96 1.32
CA ASN A 150 -16.22 6.67 0.63
C ASN A 150 -16.14 6.78 -0.92
N SER A 151 -16.46 7.95 -1.47
CA SER A 151 -16.47 8.26 -2.90
C SER A 151 -15.11 8.75 -3.44
N TRP A 152 -14.06 8.79 -2.61
CA TRP A 152 -12.80 9.45 -2.93
C TRP A 152 -12.17 8.95 -4.25
N ALA A 153 -12.01 9.89 -5.19
CA ALA A 153 -11.31 9.72 -6.44
C ALA A 153 -10.20 10.79 -6.58
N TYR A 154 -9.37 10.62 -7.60
CA TYR A 154 -8.38 11.60 -8.04
C TYR A 154 -8.73 12.08 -9.44
N ASN A 155 -8.64 13.38 -9.68
CA ASN A 155 -8.53 13.91 -11.03
C ASN A 155 -7.05 14.20 -11.31
N VAL A 156 -6.54 13.60 -12.38
CA VAL A 156 -5.18 13.75 -12.87
C VAL A 156 -5.25 14.57 -14.15
N GLN A 157 -4.29 15.48 -14.32
CA GLN A 157 -4.14 16.24 -15.56
C GLN A 157 -2.68 16.19 -15.98
N TYR A 158 -2.41 15.75 -17.21
CA TYR A 158 -1.06 15.67 -17.75
C TYR A 158 -0.93 16.42 -19.08
N TRP A 159 0.27 16.86 -19.40
CA TRP A 159 0.58 17.56 -20.65
C TRP A 159 2.05 17.38 -21.03
N LYS A 160 2.37 17.59 -22.31
CA LYS A 160 3.75 17.66 -22.78
C LYS A 160 4.36 18.99 -22.34
N ASN A 161 5.59 18.99 -21.82
CA ASN A 161 6.25 20.23 -21.41
C ASN A 161 6.37 21.21 -22.59
N GLY A 162 5.94 22.47 -22.39
CA GLY A 162 5.83 23.48 -23.44
C GLY A 162 4.56 23.41 -24.31
N SER A 163 3.61 22.50 -24.02
CA SER A 163 2.27 22.46 -24.62
C SER A 163 1.22 23.09 -23.69
N ASP A 164 0.28 23.84 -24.27
CA ASP A 164 -0.92 24.31 -23.57
C ASP A 164 -2.05 23.26 -23.53
N GLU A 165 -1.99 22.25 -24.41
CA GLU A 165 -2.97 21.16 -24.42
C GLU A 165 -2.75 20.22 -23.23
N LYS A 166 -3.78 20.06 -22.40
CA LYS A 166 -3.78 19.21 -21.22
C LYS A 166 -4.86 18.14 -21.28
N TRP A 167 -4.50 16.90 -20.95
CA TRP A 167 -5.38 15.73 -21.01
C TRP A 167 -5.83 15.32 -19.59
N PRO A 168 -7.15 15.26 -19.32
CA PRO A 168 -7.69 14.86 -18.03
C PRO A 168 -7.91 13.35 -17.92
N ILE A 169 -7.71 12.80 -16.72
CA ILE A 169 -8.03 11.40 -16.35
C ILE A 169 -8.68 11.43 -14.94
N THR A 170 -9.63 10.54 -14.68
CA THR A 170 -10.20 10.33 -13.33
C THR A 170 -9.94 8.90 -12.87
N CYS A 171 -9.31 8.76 -11.70
CA CYS A 171 -8.80 7.49 -11.16
C CYS A 171 -9.43 7.22 -9.78
N GLN A 172 -9.90 6.00 -9.51
CA GLN A 172 -10.39 5.60 -8.17
C GLN A 172 -9.30 4.94 -7.31
N TYR A 173 -8.22 4.45 -7.92
CA TYR A 173 -7.10 3.83 -7.21
C TYR A 173 -6.07 4.86 -6.73
N ASP A 174 -5.15 4.45 -5.87
CA ASP A 174 -4.01 5.26 -5.39
C ASP A 174 -2.82 5.23 -6.37
N PHE A 175 -3.04 4.81 -7.61
CA PHE A 175 -2.04 4.80 -8.68
C PHE A 175 -2.71 4.99 -10.05
N GLU A 176 -1.92 5.39 -11.04
CA GLU A 176 -2.29 5.41 -12.46
C GLU A 176 -1.02 5.25 -13.33
N VAL A 177 -1.16 4.76 -14.56
CA VAL A 177 -0.02 4.56 -15.48
C VAL A 177 -0.33 5.17 -16.86
N LEU A 178 0.36 6.26 -17.19
CA LEU A 178 0.35 6.82 -18.55
C LEU A 178 1.22 5.94 -19.45
N ARG A 179 0.61 5.28 -20.44
CA ARG A 179 1.28 4.40 -21.40
C ARG A 179 1.44 5.08 -22.76
N ASP A 180 2.29 4.51 -23.60
CA ASP A 180 2.43 4.87 -25.01
C ASP A 180 2.72 6.36 -25.25
N LEU A 181 3.41 6.98 -24.28
CA LEU A 181 3.89 8.35 -24.39
C LEU A 181 5.00 8.44 -25.45
N GLU A 182 5.23 9.63 -25.98
CA GLU A 182 6.36 9.86 -26.88
C GLU A 182 7.68 9.61 -26.12
N PRO A 183 8.62 8.83 -26.68
CA PRO A 183 9.96 8.67 -26.11
C PRO A 183 10.71 10.00 -26.01
N TRP A 184 11.69 10.09 -25.11
CA TRP A 184 12.59 11.25 -24.96
C TRP A 184 11.88 12.60 -24.75
N THR A 185 10.70 12.57 -24.14
CA THR A 185 9.78 13.70 -24.03
C THR A 185 9.42 13.94 -22.57
N THR A 186 9.58 15.17 -22.09
CA THR A 186 9.16 15.54 -20.74
C THR A 186 7.64 15.73 -20.70
N TYR A 187 6.98 14.98 -19.83
CA TYR A 187 5.57 15.17 -19.51
C TYR A 187 5.44 15.70 -18.08
N CYS A 188 4.56 16.66 -17.90
CA CYS A 188 4.20 17.21 -16.60
C CYS A 188 2.83 16.70 -16.17
N VAL A 189 2.67 16.41 -14.89
CA VAL A 189 1.43 15.89 -14.30
C VAL A 189 1.07 16.69 -13.05
N GLN A 190 -0.22 16.94 -12.84
CA GLN A 190 -0.82 17.41 -11.59
C GLN A 190 -1.95 16.47 -11.17
N VAL A 191 -2.22 16.40 -9.87
CA VAL A 191 -3.34 15.62 -9.31
C VAL A 191 -4.11 16.47 -8.27
N GLN A 192 -5.42 16.31 -8.22
CA GLN A 192 -6.28 16.85 -7.17
C GLN A 192 -7.22 15.77 -6.62
N GLY A 193 -7.69 15.94 -5.38
CA GLY A 193 -8.79 15.12 -4.84
C GLY A 193 -10.11 15.45 -5.54
N PHE A 194 -10.98 14.46 -5.70
CA PHE A 194 -12.32 14.63 -6.26
C PHE A 194 -13.34 13.74 -5.55
N LEU A 195 -14.52 14.29 -5.25
CA LEU A 195 -15.67 13.62 -4.65
C LEU A 195 -16.84 13.62 -5.65
N PRO A 196 -17.02 12.55 -6.44
CA PRO A 196 -18.04 12.50 -7.50
C PRO A 196 -19.48 12.60 -6.98
N ASP A 197 -19.76 12.05 -5.80
CA ASP A 197 -21.07 12.11 -5.12
C ASP A 197 -21.50 13.52 -4.73
N ARG A 198 -20.52 14.41 -4.55
CA ARG A 198 -20.69 15.80 -4.07
C ARG A 198 -20.32 16.84 -5.12
N ASN A 199 -19.82 16.40 -6.28
CA ASN A 199 -19.17 17.24 -7.29
C ASN A 199 -18.14 18.22 -6.70
N LYS A 200 -17.42 17.79 -5.65
CA LYS A 200 -16.47 18.63 -4.90
C LYS A 200 -15.04 18.29 -5.29
N THR A 201 -14.28 19.30 -5.69
CA THR A 201 -12.87 19.19 -6.05
C THR A 201 -11.99 19.74 -4.93
N GLY A 202 -10.78 19.18 -4.81
CA GLY A 202 -9.71 19.75 -4.00
C GLY A 202 -8.78 20.64 -4.81
N GLU A 203 -7.74 21.12 -4.14
CA GLU A 203 -6.66 21.88 -4.75
C GLU A 203 -5.75 20.99 -5.61
N TRP A 204 -5.21 21.53 -6.69
CA TRP A 204 -4.20 20.86 -7.52
C TRP A 204 -2.85 20.79 -6.79
N SER A 205 -2.18 19.65 -6.91
CA SER A 205 -0.76 19.52 -6.58
C SER A 205 0.08 20.46 -7.43
N GLU A 206 1.29 20.77 -6.97
CA GLU A 206 2.33 21.31 -7.86
C GLU A 206 2.60 20.33 -9.02
N PRO A 207 3.00 20.82 -10.21
CA PRO A 207 3.37 19.97 -11.33
C PRO A 207 4.64 19.16 -11.02
N VAL A 208 4.59 17.85 -11.29
CA VAL A 208 5.79 17.00 -11.34
C VAL A 208 6.05 16.68 -12.81
N CYS A 209 7.27 16.94 -13.27
CA CYS A 209 7.65 16.79 -14.68
C CYS A 209 8.78 15.79 -14.83
N GLU A 210 8.52 14.68 -15.51
CA GLU A 210 9.47 13.58 -15.71
C GLU A 210 9.74 13.32 -17.21
N PRO A 211 10.99 13.05 -17.61
CA PRO A 211 11.32 12.69 -18.99
C PRO A 211 11.05 11.20 -19.25
N THR A 212 10.30 10.89 -20.30
CA THR A 212 10.27 9.53 -20.84
C THR A 212 11.62 9.18 -21.45
N THR A 213 11.96 7.89 -21.45
CA THR A 213 13.18 7.35 -22.05
C THR A 213 12.85 6.55 -23.32
N ASN A 214 13.73 5.64 -23.76
CA ASN A 214 13.41 4.75 -24.87
C ASN A 214 12.15 3.93 -24.56
N ALA A 215 11.34 3.65 -25.58
CA ALA A 215 10.34 2.61 -25.47
C ALA A 215 11.04 1.24 -25.32
N GLU A 216 10.96 0.62 -24.14
CA GLU A 216 11.30 -0.78 -23.88
C GLU A 216 10.27 -1.73 -24.50
N THR A 217 9.89 -1.45 -25.75
CA THR A 217 9.46 -2.52 -26.64
C THR A 217 10.71 -3.34 -26.93
N ALA A 218 10.98 -4.36 -26.11
CA ALA A 218 11.77 -5.51 -26.55
C ALA A 218 11.13 -5.93 -27.89
N PRO A 219 11.79 -5.71 -29.05
CA PRO A 219 11.05 -5.59 -30.29
C PRO A 219 10.19 -6.84 -30.54
N SER A 220 8.98 -6.70 -31.09
CA SER A 220 8.10 -7.87 -31.30
C SER A 220 8.78 -8.98 -32.13
N TRP A 221 9.75 -8.63 -32.97
CA TRP A 221 10.59 -9.58 -33.70
C TRP A 221 11.56 -10.38 -32.82
N THR A 222 11.93 -9.90 -31.63
CA THR A 222 12.80 -10.60 -30.67
C THR A 222 12.19 -11.92 -30.23
N VAL A 223 10.88 -11.93 -29.94
CA VAL A 223 10.15 -13.18 -29.63
C VAL A 223 10.16 -14.12 -30.84
N ALA A 224 9.96 -13.60 -32.05
CA ALA A 224 10.02 -14.39 -33.28
C ALA A 224 11.43 -14.97 -33.54
N ILE A 225 12.51 -14.22 -33.28
CA ILE A 225 13.88 -14.70 -33.41
C ILE A 225 14.21 -15.75 -32.35
N VAL A 226 13.81 -15.57 -31.09
CA VAL A 226 14.01 -16.57 -30.02
C VAL A 226 13.27 -17.87 -30.35
N LEU A 227 12.02 -17.79 -30.82
CA LEU A 227 11.26 -18.96 -31.27
C LEU A 227 11.91 -19.63 -32.49
N ALA A 228 12.32 -18.87 -33.50
CA ALA A 228 13.00 -19.41 -34.68
C ALA A 228 14.32 -20.10 -34.33
N ALA A 229 15.15 -19.48 -33.47
CA ALA A 229 16.39 -20.05 -32.98
C ALA A 229 16.16 -21.36 -32.21
N SER A 230 15.15 -21.41 -31.32
CA SER A 230 14.76 -22.62 -30.59
C SER A 230 14.37 -23.75 -31.55
N VAL A 231 13.57 -23.46 -32.57
CA VAL A 231 13.15 -24.43 -33.60
C VAL A 231 14.36 -24.92 -34.42
N CYS A 232 15.27 -24.02 -34.82
CA CYS A 232 16.50 -24.40 -35.52
C CYS A 232 17.39 -25.32 -34.67
N VAL A 233 17.57 -25.05 -33.38
CA VAL A 233 18.34 -25.90 -32.47
C VAL A 233 17.69 -27.28 -32.33
N ALA A 234 16.35 -27.36 -32.20
CA ALA A 234 15.63 -28.63 -32.14
C ALA A 234 15.85 -29.48 -33.42
N PHE A 235 15.77 -28.87 -34.61
CA PHE A 235 16.05 -29.55 -35.87
C PHE A 235 17.51 -30.01 -36.00
N LEU A 236 18.47 -29.21 -35.53
CA LEU A 236 19.89 -29.60 -35.51
C LEU A 236 20.13 -30.81 -34.59
N LEU A 237 19.56 -30.83 -33.39
CA LEU A 237 19.65 -31.98 -32.47
C LEU A 237 18.99 -33.24 -33.05
N LEU A 238 17.83 -33.10 -33.70
CA LEU A 238 17.15 -34.21 -34.37
C LEU A 238 17.97 -34.73 -35.58
N GLY A 239 18.57 -33.84 -36.36
CA GLY A 239 19.48 -34.18 -37.44
C GLY A 239 20.74 -34.90 -36.96
N CYS A 240 21.40 -34.37 -35.92
CA CYS A 240 22.59 -34.99 -35.31
C CYS A 240 22.29 -36.37 -34.74
N SER A 241 21.19 -36.54 -34.02
CA SER A 241 20.78 -37.86 -33.49
C SER A 241 20.42 -38.85 -34.61
N ALA A 242 19.74 -38.42 -35.68
CA ALA A 242 19.48 -39.26 -36.84
C ALA A 242 20.77 -39.65 -37.59
N LEU A 243 21.75 -38.73 -37.70
CA LEU A 243 23.07 -39.01 -38.29
C LEU A 243 23.85 -40.02 -37.43
N LEU A 244 23.90 -39.82 -36.11
CA LEU A 244 24.53 -40.76 -35.17
C LEU A 244 23.87 -42.14 -35.23
N TRP A 245 22.53 -42.21 -35.32
CA TRP A 245 21.79 -43.45 -35.50
C TRP A 245 22.10 -44.14 -36.84
N CYS A 246 22.21 -43.38 -37.92
CA CYS A 246 22.62 -43.88 -39.24
C CYS A 246 24.07 -44.42 -39.23
N LEU A 247 25.00 -43.69 -38.59
CA LEU A 247 26.39 -44.13 -38.42
C LEU A 247 26.47 -45.40 -37.55
N TYR A 248 25.74 -45.45 -36.43
CA TYR A 248 25.61 -46.65 -35.60
C TYR A 248 25.05 -47.84 -36.40
N LYS A 249 24.00 -47.64 -37.19
CA LYS A 249 23.43 -48.71 -38.04
C LYS A 249 24.41 -49.16 -39.13
N LYS A 250 25.15 -48.25 -39.75
CA LYS A 250 26.19 -48.56 -40.76
C LYS A 250 27.36 -49.31 -40.13
N ALA A 251 27.84 -48.89 -38.97
CA ALA A 251 28.89 -49.59 -38.22
C ALA A 251 28.43 -50.99 -37.80
N LYS A 252 27.21 -51.13 -37.28
CA LYS A 252 26.61 -52.43 -36.92
C LYS A 252 26.48 -53.37 -38.12
N HIS A 253 26.19 -52.87 -39.32
CA HIS A 253 26.19 -53.69 -40.54
C HIS A 253 27.60 -54.01 -41.07
N ALA A 254 28.59 -53.13 -40.86
CA ALA A 254 29.98 -53.35 -41.28
C ALA A 254 30.73 -54.34 -40.37
N PHE A 255 30.49 -54.29 -39.05
CA PHE A 255 31.09 -55.17 -38.05
C PHE A 255 30.27 -56.46 -37.81
N SER A 256 29.51 -56.92 -38.80
CA SER A 256 28.81 -58.21 -38.74
C SER A 256 28.71 -58.89 -40.12
N PRO A 257 29.82 -59.40 -40.68
CA PRO A 257 29.72 -60.63 -41.46
C PRO A 257 29.23 -61.75 -40.52
N GLY A 258 28.32 -62.59 -41.01
CA GLY A 258 27.75 -63.66 -40.19
C GLY A 258 28.79 -64.69 -39.80
N ASN A 259 29.13 -64.77 -38.50
CA ASN A 259 29.91 -65.88 -37.95
C ASN A 259 29.05 -67.16 -37.97
N CYS A 260 29.08 -67.90 -39.08
CA CYS A 260 28.56 -69.26 -39.12
C CYS A 260 29.41 -70.14 -38.20
N LEU A 261 28.87 -70.44 -37.02
CA LEU A 261 29.46 -71.39 -36.08
C LEU A 261 29.66 -72.77 -36.78
N PRO A 262 30.86 -73.36 -36.79
CA PRO A 262 31.09 -74.66 -37.43
C PRO A 262 30.17 -75.73 -36.83
N GLN A 263 29.58 -76.59 -37.67
CA GLN A 263 28.53 -77.55 -37.27
C GLN A 263 28.92 -78.43 -36.07
N HIS A 264 30.20 -78.81 -35.95
CA HIS A 264 30.73 -79.63 -34.85
C HIS A 264 30.52 -79.03 -33.45
N LEU A 265 30.37 -77.71 -33.32
CA LEU A 265 30.15 -77.03 -32.03
C LEU A 265 28.65 -76.98 -31.66
N LYS A 266 27.75 -77.19 -32.63
CA LYS A 266 26.30 -77.29 -32.40
C LYS A 266 25.90 -78.65 -31.80
N GLU A 267 26.68 -79.69 -32.09
CA GLU A 267 26.47 -81.06 -31.58
C GLU A 267 26.87 -81.18 -30.10
N PHE A 268 27.99 -80.55 -29.70
CA PHE A 268 28.46 -80.53 -28.31
C PHE A 268 27.53 -79.82 -27.32
N LEU A 269 26.68 -78.89 -27.79
CA LEU A 269 25.69 -78.18 -26.95
C LEU A 269 24.33 -78.87 -26.93
N GLY A 270 24.17 -80.01 -27.62
CA GLY A 270 22.89 -80.73 -27.77
C GLY A 270 22.66 -81.90 -26.80
N CYS A 271 23.66 -82.31 -26.02
CA CYS A 271 23.58 -83.50 -25.16
C CYS A 271 23.29 -83.14 -23.69
N PRO A 272 22.12 -83.53 -23.12
CA PRO A 272 21.83 -83.31 -21.71
C PRO A 272 22.52 -84.38 -20.86
N HIS A 273 23.62 -84.04 -20.19
CA HIS A 273 24.18 -84.90 -19.16
C HIS A 273 23.46 -84.69 -17.82
N HIS A 274 22.68 -85.69 -17.45
CA HIS A 274 22.00 -85.77 -16.16
C HIS A 274 23.00 -85.74 -15.00
N ASN A 275 22.89 -84.76 -14.11
CA ASN A 275 22.90 -85.03 -12.68
C ASN A 275 22.27 -83.90 -11.86
N THR A 276 21.28 -84.28 -11.06
CA THR A 276 20.53 -83.41 -10.17
C THR A 276 21.32 -83.15 -8.90
N LEU A 277 21.64 -81.89 -8.58
CA LEU A 277 21.71 -81.43 -7.19
C LEU A 277 21.14 -80.01 -7.06
N LEU A 278 20.00 -79.96 -6.37
CA LEU A 278 19.38 -78.74 -5.85
C LEU A 278 20.25 -78.19 -4.71
N PHE A 279 20.61 -76.90 -4.75
CA PHE A 279 20.78 -76.13 -3.51
C PHE A 279 20.32 -74.68 -3.71
N SER A 280 19.14 -74.39 -3.16
CA SER A 280 18.65 -73.04 -2.92
C SER A 280 19.39 -72.46 -1.72
N PHE A 281 19.89 -71.22 -1.83
CA PHE A 281 20.45 -70.49 -0.69
C PHE A 281 19.40 -69.50 -0.13
N PRO A 282 19.03 -69.59 1.15
CA PRO A 282 18.35 -68.51 1.87
C PRO A 282 19.36 -67.44 2.34
N PRO A 283 18.90 -66.24 2.75
CA PRO A 283 19.79 -65.13 3.12
C PRO A 283 20.29 -65.21 4.58
N SER A 284 21.50 -64.71 4.81
CA SER A 284 22.06 -64.30 6.11
C SER A 284 22.96 -63.08 5.85
N ASP A 285 22.71 -61.90 6.41
CA ASP A 285 22.86 -61.49 7.83
C ASP A 285 24.29 -61.02 8.15
N ASP A 286 24.40 -59.98 8.96
CA ASP A 286 25.54 -59.07 9.04
C ASP A 286 26.74 -59.61 9.86
N SER A 287 27.97 -59.24 9.47
CA SER A 287 29.01 -58.68 10.37
C SER A 287 30.40 -58.57 9.71
N GLU A 288 31.22 -57.67 10.24
CA GLU A 288 32.53 -57.25 9.72
C GLU A 288 33.66 -58.26 9.96
N VAL A 289 34.76 -58.15 9.21
CA VAL A 289 36.14 -57.93 9.72
C VAL A 289 37.08 -57.68 8.53
N PHE A 290 37.96 -56.68 8.66
CA PHE A 290 38.97 -56.30 7.66
C PHE A 290 40.29 -57.06 7.88
N ASP A 291 41.14 -57.09 6.84
CA ASP A 291 42.58 -57.07 7.10
C ASP A 291 43.34 -56.18 6.10
N LYS A 292 44.39 -55.49 6.58
CA LYS A 292 45.05 -54.36 5.91
C LYS A 292 46.53 -54.64 5.68
N LEU A 293 46.90 -54.92 4.43
CA LEU A 293 48.30 -55.13 4.03
C LEU A 293 49.04 -53.81 3.79
N SER A 294 50.17 -53.63 4.47
CA SER A 294 51.12 -52.54 4.23
C SER A 294 52.47 -53.11 3.80
N VAL A 295 53.05 -52.54 2.74
CA VAL A 295 54.33 -52.99 2.16
C VAL A 295 55.43 -52.01 2.56
N ILE A 296 56.50 -52.54 3.14
CA ILE A 296 57.72 -51.80 3.51
C ILE A 296 58.83 -52.19 2.53
N THR A 297 59.64 -51.22 2.10
CA THR A 297 60.92 -51.45 1.41
C THR A 297 62.06 -50.73 2.16
N PRO A 298 63.24 -51.35 2.33
CA PRO A 298 64.33 -50.81 3.13
C PRO A 298 65.29 -49.87 2.37
N VAL A 299 66.14 -49.20 3.17
CA VAL A 299 66.98 -48.03 2.86
C VAL A 299 68.27 -48.34 2.08
N SER A 300 68.83 -47.33 1.39
CA SER A 300 70.27 -47.21 1.14
C SER A 300 70.77 -45.76 1.42
N GLU A 301 72.07 -45.59 1.62
CA GLU A 301 72.70 -44.52 2.42
C GLU A 301 73.14 -43.26 1.64
N SER A 302 73.24 -42.10 2.31
CA SER A 302 74.55 -41.50 2.71
C SER A 302 74.54 -39.96 2.95
N GLY A 303 75.15 -39.53 4.08
CA GLY A 303 75.69 -38.17 4.35
C GLY A 303 74.71 -37.00 4.64
N THR A 304 74.99 -35.99 5.48
CA THR A 304 76.10 -35.73 6.43
C THR A 304 75.69 -34.66 7.48
N GLN A 305 75.88 -34.94 8.78
CA GLN A 305 76.07 -34.05 9.96
C GLN A 305 75.13 -32.84 10.27
N ASN A 306 74.25 -32.99 11.28
CA ASN A 306 74.27 -32.43 12.67
C ASN A 306 74.75 -30.97 12.98
N PRO A 307 74.39 -30.38 14.17
CA PRO A 307 73.10 -30.39 14.90
C PRO A 307 72.77 -29.05 15.64
N GLY A 308 71.65 -28.98 16.38
CA GLY A 308 71.37 -27.87 17.33
C GLY A 308 70.24 -28.14 18.34
N ASN A 309 70.59 -28.29 19.63
CA ASN A 309 69.74 -28.60 20.82
C ASN A 309 68.51 -27.65 20.95
N GLY A 310 67.34 -28.02 21.52
CA GLY A 310 67.03 -28.63 22.84
C GLY A 310 66.44 -27.54 23.79
N CYS A 311 65.48 -27.73 24.71
CA CYS A 311 64.83 -28.91 25.31
C CYS A 311 63.39 -28.58 25.82
N THR A 312 62.59 -29.61 26.12
CA THR A 312 61.32 -29.65 26.90
C THR A 312 61.58 -29.72 28.43
N PRO A 313 60.63 -30.00 29.39
CA PRO A 313 59.15 -30.25 29.35
C PRO A 313 58.27 -29.48 30.40
N GLY A 314 56.92 -29.54 30.28
CA GLY A 314 56.06 -30.25 31.27
C GLY A 314 54.88 -29.41 31.82
N THR A 315 53.88 -29.86 32.63
CA THR A 315 53.34 -31.22 32.96
C THR A 315 51.95 -31.15 33.67
N LEU A 316 50.87 -31.59 32.98
CA LEU A 316 49.74 -32.48 33.43
C LEU A 316 48.79 -32.21 34.65
N SER A 317 47.52 -32.67 34.49
CA SER A 317 46.49 -33.06 35.53
C SER A 317 45.62 -31.96 36.19
N GLY A 318 44.33 -32.14 36.60
CA GLY A 318 43.35 -33.24 36.43
C GLY A 318 42.01 -33.05 37.22
N GLN A 319 40.87 -33.39 36.56
CA GLN A 319 39.69 -34.21 36.99
C GLN A 319 38.71 -33.92 38.19
N GLY A 320 37.39 -33.84 37.88
CA GLY A 320 36.21 -34.25 38.71
C GLY A 320 35.54 -33.23 39.67
N SER A 321 34.28 -33.31 40.13
CA SER A 321 33.03 -34.04 39.72
C SER A 321 31.78 -33.62 40.57
N SER A 322 30.55 -33.91 40.10
CA SER A 322 29.27 -34.22 40.86
C SER A 322 28.01 -33.30 40.83
N ARG A 323 26.88 -33.89 40.33
CA ARG A 323 25.43 -33.93 40.75
C ARG A 323 24.74 -32.72 41.48
N LEU A 324 23.42 -32.42 41.37
CA LEU A 324 22.19 -33.19 41.03
C LEU A 324 21.03 -32.26 40.51
N VAL A 325 19.86 -32.84 40.16
CA VAL A 325 18.65 -32.29 39.42
C VAL A 325 17.38 -32.57 40.27
N PRO A 326 16.25 -31.79 40.29
CA PRO A 326 15.12 -31.82 39.30
C PRO A 326 14.32 -30.47 39.14
N GLU A 327 13.26 -30.27 38.33
CA GLU A 327 12.43 -31.10 37.41
C GLU A 327 11.73 -30.20 36.35
N GLY A 328 11.18 -30.77 35.25
CA GLY A 328 10.24 -30.04 34.35
C GLY A 328 10.23 -30.45 32.86
N GLU A 329 9.50 -31.51 32.50
CA GLU A 329 9.16 -31.91 31.10
C GLU A 329 8.00 -31.04 30.51
N VAL A 330 7.61 -31.03 29.22
CA VAL A 330 7.36 -32.12 28.23
C VAL A 330 7.56 -31.64 26.77
N HIS A 331 7.83 -32.58 25.84
CA HIS A 331 8.18 -32.40 24.41
C HIS A 331 6.98 -32.52 23.41
N PRO A 332 7.17 -32.25 22.08
CA PRO A 332 6.10 -31.95 21.11
C PRO A 332 5.80 -33.04 20.05
N ALA A 333 4.80 -32.81 19.18
CA ALA A 333 4.63 -33.49 17.87
C ALA A 333 3.79 -32.67 16.85
N GLU A 334 4.12 -32.79 15.55
CA GLU A 334 3.26 -32.43 14.39
C GLU A 334 2.16 -33.51 14.18
N TYR A 335 1.19 -33.50 13.25
CA TYR A 335 0.95 -32.82 11.96
C TYR A 335 -0.55 -32.99 11.61
N SER A 336 -1.26 -32.03 10.97
CA SER A 336 -2.42 -32.25 10.04
C SER A 336 -3.23 -30.98 9.71
N THR A 337 -3.80 -30.94 8.51
CA THR A 337 -4.47 -29.79 7.85
C THR A 337 -6.03 -29.83 7.96
N PRO A 338 -6.81 -28.87 7.40
CA PRO A 338 -7.88 -28.20 8.15
C PRO A 338 -9.30 -28.77 7.94
N LEU A 339 -10.22 -28.39 8.84
CA LEU A 339 -11.66 -28.62 8.69
C LEU A 339 -12.45 -27.31 8.50
N VAL A 340 -13.19 -27.26 7.40
CA VAL A 340 -14.27 -26.32 7.14
C VAL A 340 -15.53 -26.79 7.88
N LEU A 341 -16.27 -25.87 8.52
CA LEU A 341 -17.58 -26.17 9.10
C LEU A 341 -18.65 -25.22 8.56
N SER A 342 -19.60 -25.80 7.83
CA SER A 342 -20.92 -25.22 7.58
C SER A 342 -21.91 -25.70 8.66
N PRO A 343 -22.95 -24.92 9.00
CA PRO A 343 -24.18 -25.47 9.54
C PRO A 343 -25.27 -25.55 8.46
N ALA A 344 -25.99 -26.66 8.43
CA ALA A 344 -27.12 -26.88 7.52
C ALA A 344 -28.46 -26.43 8.12
N SER A 345 -29.41 -26.20 7.22
CA SER A 345 -30.83 -25.91 7.41
C SER A 345 -31.59 -26.75 8.45
N GLU A 346 -32.67 -26.19 9.02
CA GLU A 346 -34.05 -26.60 8.70
C GLU A 346 -35.12 -25.65 9.29
N GLY A 347 -36.33 -25.62 8.70
CA GLY A 347 -37.48 -24.87 9.24
C GLY A 347 -38.34 -24.18 8.17
N LYS A 348 -39.37 -24.86 7.65
CA LYS A 348 -40.24 -24.37 6.56
C LYS A 348 -41.71 -24.39 6.98
N TRP A 349 -42.35 -23.21 7.10
CA TRP A 349 -43.82 -23.11 7.11
C TRP A 349 -44.27 -21.72 6.65
N SER A 350 -45.16 -21.66 5.65
CA SER A 350 -45.84 -20.42 5.26
C SER A 350 -47.28 -20.72 4.84
N GLY A 351 -48.23 -20.33 5.70
CA GLY A 351 -49.64 -20.19 5.33
C GLY A 351 -49.89 -18.89 4.56
N LYS A 352 -51.10 -18.72 4.01
CA LYS A 352 -51.48 -17.63 3.09
C LYS A 352 -52.49 -16.65 3.78
N PRO A 353 -53.16 -15.70 3.08
CA PRO A 353 -53.15 -14.23 3.29
C PRO A 353 -54.48 -13.74 3.98
N PRO A 354 -55.02 -12.50 3.87
CA PRO A 354 -54.62 -11.30 3.08
C PRO A 354 -54.82 -9.89 3.71
N GLY A 355 -54.39 -8.88 2.93
CA GLY A 355 -54.85 -7.47 2.98
C GLY A 355 -53.71 -6.48 2.68
N GLN A 356 -53.90 -5.32 2.04
CA GLN A 356 -54.95 -4.84 1.13
C GLN A 356 -54.38 -3.60 0.38
N THR A 357 -54.58 -3.47 -0.93
CA THR A 357 -53.99 -2.39 -1.74
C THR A 357 -54.83 -1.11 -1.73
N PRO A 358 -54.23 0.08 -1.84
CA PRO A 358 -54.87 1.26 -2.43
C PRO A 358 -54.29 1.56 -3.84
N ASN A 359 -55.19 1.88 -4.79
CA ASN A 359 -54.82 2.29 -6.15
C ASN A 359 -54.43 3.78 -6.21
N LEU A 360 -53.62 4.11 -7.21
CA LEU A 360 -53.56 5.43 -7.83
C LEU A 360 -54.77 5.62 -8.75
N ASP A 361 -55.26 6.85 -8.88
CA ASP A 361 -55.77 7.43 -10.13
C ASP A 361 -55.77 8.96 -10.01
N LEU A 362 -55.54 9.66 -11.13
CA LEU A 362 -55.45 11.12 -11.25
C LEU A 362 -55.95 11.52 -12.66
N GLU A 363 -56.35 12.78 -12.84
CA GLU A 363 -57.03 13.36 -14.04
C GLU A 363 -58.52 12.99 -14.20
N ASP A 364 -59.43 13.88 -14.63
CA ASP A 364 -59.48 15.36 -14.54
C ASP A 364 -60.93 15.86 -14.80
N SER A 365 -61.15 17.18 -14.75
CA SER A 365 -62.21 17.98 -15.41
C SER A 365 -63.61 18.19 -14.76
N GLU A 366 -63.86 19.47 -14.48
CA GLU A 366 -65.04 20.30 -14.79
C GLU A 366 -66.41 20.23 -14.04
N THR A 367 -66.60 21.28 -13.24
CA THR A 367 -67.67 22.32 -13.36
C THR A 367 -69.17 21.94 -13.28
N THR A 368 -69.88 22.44 -12.24
CA THR A 368 -70.95 23.50 -12.32
C THR A 368 -72.10 23.36 -11.28
N SER A 369 -72.40 24.47 -10.57
CA SER A 369 -73.77 24.94 -10.18
C SER A 369 -74.57 24.33 -9.01
N LYS A 370 -74.86 25.23 -8.04
CA LYS A 370 -76.02 25.29 -7.11
C LYS A 370 -76.03 24.26 -5.96
N GLN A 371 -76.55 24.58 -4.77
CA GLN A 371 -77.43 25.70 -4.38
C GLN A 371 -77.07 26.28 -3.00
#